data_AF-A3RGV8-F1
#
_entry.id   AF-A3RGV8-F1
#
_cell.length_a   1.000
_cell.length_b   1.000
_cell.length_c   1.000
_cell.angle_alpha   90.00
_cell.angle_beta   90.00
_cell.angle_gamma   90.00
#
_symmetry.space_group_name_H-M   'P 1'
#
loop_
_entity.id
_entity.type
_entity.pdbx_description
1 polymer ?
#
loop_
_entity_poly.entity_id
_entity_poly.type
_entity_poly.pdbx_seq_one_letter_code
_entity_poly.pdbx_strand_id
1 'polypeptide(L)'
;MGLDMKTSRIVIFALVMTSAAGAAQAQDSRNCQRQELIGTWSLAKIESAQPGVQQFYNQSPNEVMRFSPNGAFIYVARRTPYSASEAKSSLDNADAVDGVTYTFRLQGDQLILLREGTPFEGFRCAIAVKDGGQMKRGDMVLTNLPNRPDLRRIQRKLN
;
A
#
# COMPACT_ATOMS: atom_id res chain seq x y z
N MET A 1 -49.93 5.91 -63.32
CA MET A 1 -48.64 5.52 -62.71
C MET A 1 -48.97 4.84 -61.39
N GLY A 2 -48.81 3.52 -61.37
CA GLY A 2 -49.28 2.65 -60.29
C GLY A 2 -48.33 2.63 -59.09
N LEU A 3 -48.95 2.51 -57.91
CA LEU A 3 -48.31 2.28 -56.61
C LEU A 3 -47.68 0.89 -56.60
N ASP A 4 -46.37 0.81 -56.37
CA ASP A 4 -45.69 -0.45 -56.06
C ASP A 4 -45.53 -0.57 -54.54
N MET A 5 -46.13 -1.63 -54.01
CA MET A 5 -46.34 -1.92 -52.61
C MET A 5 -45.32 -2.98 -52.20
N LYS A 6 -44.23 -2.57 -51.54
CA LYS A 6 -43.25 -3.50 -50.96
C LYS A 6 -43.36 -3.55 -49.44
N THR A 7 -44.11 -4.54 -49.00
CA THR A 7 -44.00 -5.24 -47.72
C THR A 7 -42.55 -5.61 -47.42
N SER A 8 -42.01 -5.22 -46.26
CA SER A 8 -41.32 -6.17 -45.38
C SER A 8 -40.70 -5.54 -44.13
N ARG A 9 -41.10 -6.13 -43.01
CA ARG A 9 -40.28 -6.49 -41.83
C ARG A 9 -39.81 -5.35 -40.93
N ILE A 10 -40.69 -5.07 -39.98
CA ILE A 10 -40.39 -4.61 -38.63
C ILE A 10 -39.20 -5.41 -38.07
N VAL A 11 -38.09 -4.73 -37.79
CA VAL A 11 -37.01 -5.26 -36.95
C VAL A 11 -37.10 -4.53 -35.62
N ILE A 12 -37.67 -5.21 -34.60
CA ILE A 12 -37.64 -4.74 -33.22
C ILE A 12 -36.21 -4.99 -32.71
N PHE A 13 -35.37 -3.97 -32.70
CA PHE A 13 -34.15 -3.98 -31.89
C PHE A 13 -34.57 -3.74 -30.44
N ALA A 14 -34.85 -4.83 -29.73
CA ALA A 14 -34.84 -4.85 -28.28
C ALA A 14 -33.38 -4.70 -27.82
N LEU A 15 -32.93 -3.46 -27.64
CA LEU A 15 -31.65 -3.20 -26.99
C LEU A 15 -31.85 -3.51 -25.49
N VAL A 16 -31.44 -4.71 -25.12
CA VAL A 16 -31.35 -5.18 -23.74
C VAL A 16 -30.48 -4.18 -22.97
N MET A 17 -31.09 -3.51 -21.98
CA MET A 17 -30.35 -2.79 -20.94
C MET A 17 -29.56 -3.80 -20.12
N THR A 18 -28.29 -4.02 -20.45
CA THR A 18 -27.35 -4.67 -19.54
C THR A 18 -26.94 -3.69 -18.44
N SER A 19 -27.77 -3.70 -17.41
CA SER A 19 -27.39 -3.73 -15.99
C SER A 19 -25.97 -3.25 -15.62
N ALA A 20 -25.94 -2.15 -14.87
CA ALA A 20 -24.96 -1.77 -13.88
C ALA A 20 -23.76 -2.72 -13.72
N ALA A 21 -22.62 -2.36 -14.31
CA ALA A 21 -21.32 -2.77 -13.80
C ALA A 21 -21.02 -1.95 -12.53
N GLY A 22 -21.84 -2.14 -11.50
CA GLY A 22 -21.56 -1.68 -10.15
C GLY A 22 -20.45 -2.53 -9.55
N ALA A 23 -19.35 -1.86 -9.17
CA ALA A 23 -18.38 -2.25 -8.15
C ALA A 23 -18.29 -3.75 -7.79
N ALA A 24 -17.46 -4.48 -8.53
CA ALA A 24 -16.95 -5.77 -8.09
C ALA A 24 -15.48 -5.95 -8.48
N GLN A 25 -14.66 -4.93 -8.22
CA GLN A 25 -13.28 -5.24 -7.85
C GLN A 25 -13.38 -5.81 -6.44
N ALA A 26 -13.40 -7.15 -6.35
CA ALA A 26 -13.20 -7.84 -5.08
C ALA A 26 -12.04 -7.17 -4.35
N GLN A 27 -12.28 -6.75 -3.11
CA GLN A 27 -11.32 -6.08 -2.26
C GLN A 27 -10.10 -6.99 -2.04
N ASP A 28 -9.10 -6.88 -2.91
CA ASP A 28 -7.83 -7.62 -2.79
C ASP A 28 -6.97 -7.13 -1.61
N SER A 29 -7.43 -6.05 -0.99
CA SER A 29 -6.91 -5.51 0.24
C SER A 29 -8.02 -4.87 1.08
N ARG A 30 -7.75 -4.70 2.37
CA ARG A 30 -8.61 -3.99 3.32
C ARG A 30 -7.80 -2.96 4.08
N ASN A 31 -8.46 -1.94 4.63
CA ASN A 31 -7.77 -0.91 5.42
C ASN A 31 -7.00 -1.53 6.58
N CYS A 32 -5.82 -1.01 6.86
CA CYS A 32 -5.02 -1.43 8.00
C CYS A 32 -5.78 -1.23 9.32
N GLN A 33 -5.78 -2.24 10.17
CA GLN A 33 -6.15 -2.09 11.58
C GLN A 33 -4.90 -1.96 12.44
N ARG A 34 -5.01 -1.20 13.53
CA ARG A 34 -3.86 -0.90 14.41
C ARG A 34 -3.15 -2.16 14.90
N GLN A 35 -3.92 -3.18 15.30
CA GLN A 35 -3.40 -4.43 15.84
C GLN A 35 -2.58 -5.21 14.80
N GLU A 36 -2.89 -5.05 13.52
CA GLU A 36 -2.20 -5.79 12.46
C GLU A 36 -0.85 -5.20 12.14
N LEU A 37 -0.74 -3.87 12.22
CA LEU A 37 0.51 -3.14 12.02
C LEU A 37 1.58 -3.56 13.02
N ILE A 38 1.17 -3.94 14.24
CA ILE A 38 2.10 -4.28 15.30
C ILE A 38 3.04 -5.42 14.88
N GLY A 39 4.33 -5.19 15.00
CA GLY A 39 5.38 -6.12 14.62
C GLY A 39 6.45 -5.46 13.75
N THR A 40 7.39 -6.29 13.28
CA THR A 40 8.46 -5.87 12.39
C THR A 40 8.13 -6.23 10.94
N TRP A 41 8.42 -5.33 10.02
CA TRP A 41 8.15 -5.47 8.60
C TRP A 41 9.42 -5.20 7.80
N SER A 42 9.60 -5.92 6.71
CA SER A 42 10.65 -5.68 5.72
C SER A 42 10.06 -5.26 4.38
N LEU A 43 10.77 -4.38 3.68
CA LEU A 43 10.40 -3.97 2.34
C LEU A 43 10.55 -5.16 1.39
N ALA A 44 9.44 -5.64 0.86
CA ALA A 44 9.40 -6.70 -0.14
C ALA A 44 9.48 -6.12 -1.56
N LYS A 45 8.87 -4.95 -1.78
CA LYS A 45 8.90 -4.27 -3.08
C LYS A 45 8.61 -2.79 -2.92
N ILE A 46 9.22 -2.00 -3.80
CA ILE A 46 8.82 -0.62 -4.04
C ILE A 46 8.52 -0.42 -5.52
N GLU A 47 7.48 0.35 -5.80
CA GLU A 47 7.02 0.68 -7.14
C GLU A 47 6.75 2.18 -7.19
N SER A 48 7.17 2.82 -8.28
CA SER A 48 6.85 4.21 -8.58
C SER A 48 6.75 4.40 -10.09
N ALA A 49 5.71 5.08 -10.55
CA ALA A 49 5.61 5.52 -11.95
C ALA A 49 6.45 6.77 -12.24
N GLN A 50 7.02 7.42 -11.20
CA GLN A 50 7.75 8.67 -11.36
C GLN A 50 9.23 8.44 -11.70
N PRO A 51 9.75 9.11 -12.75
CA PRO A 51 11.17 9.05 -13.09
C PRO A 51 12.07 9.43 -11.90
N GLY A 52 13.15 8.68 -11.70
CA GLY A 52 14.15 8.94 -10.65
C GLY A 52 13.77 8.50 -9.23
N VAL A 53 12.48 8.32 -8.91
CA VAL A 53 12.06 7.86 -7.57
C VAL A 53 12.55 6.44 -7.29
N GLN A 54 12.39 5.52 -8.24
CA GLN A 54 12.91 4.16 -8.09
C GLN A 54 14.44 4.17 -7.87
N GLN A 55 15.17 5.04 -8.57
CA GLN A 55 16.63 5.14 -8.45
C GLN A 55 17.07 5.68 -7.08
N PHE A 56 16.32 6.61 -6.49
CA PHE A 56 16.55 7.08 -5.12
C PHE A 56 16.44 5.94 -4.12
N TYR A 57 15.37 5.14 -4.16
CA TYR A 57 15.18 4.03 -3.24
C TYR A 57 16.15 2.86 -3.48
N ASN A 58 16.67 2.70 -4.70
CA ASN A 58 17.73 1.73 -4.98
C ASN A 58 19.05 2.04 -4.25
N GLN A 59 19.21 3.23 -3.66
CA GLN A 59 20.39 3.55 -2.85
C GLN A 59 20.40 2.85 -1.48
N SER A 60 19.22 2.50 -0.96
CA SER A 60 19.01 1.77 0.29
C SER A 60 17.75 0.89 0.19
N PRO A 61 17.78 -0.18 -0.64
CA PRO A 61 16.56 -0.92 -1.01
C PRO A 61 16.10 -1.90 0.06
N ASN A 62 16.85 -2.06 1.14
CA ASN A 62 16.50 -2.95 2.24
C ASN A 62 16.07 -2.06 3.40
N GLU A 63 14.77 -1.87 3.53
CA GLU A 63 14.15 -1.14 4.64
C GLU A 63 13.50 -2.15 5.59
N VAL A 64 13.64 -1.90 6.89
CA VAL A 64 12.85 -2.58 7.93
C VAL A 64 12.23 -1.54 8.84
N MET A 65 11.03 -1.82 9.32
CA MET A 65 10.28 -0.96 10.23
C MET A 65 9.62 -1.76 11.32
N ARG A 66 9.35 -1.12 12.46
CA ARG A 66 8.64 -1.72 13.59
C ARG A 66 7.55 -0.78 14.08
N PHE A 67 6.36 -1.34 14.26
CA PHE A 67 5.25 -0.69 14.97
C PHE A 67 5.05 -1.38 16.31
N SER A 68 5.11 -0.61 17.39
CA SER A 68 4.98 -1.12 18.75
C SER A 68 3.55 -0.93 19.28
N PRO A 69 3.05 -1.81 20.18
CA PRO A 69 1.70 -1.71 20.73
C PRO A 69 1.37 -0.35 21.34
N ASN A 70 2.37 0.26 21.99
CA ASN A 70 2.28 1.58 22.63
C ASN A 70 2.18 2.76 21.63
N GLY A 71 2.26 2.50 20.31
CA GLY A 71 2.21 3.54 19.28
C GLY A 71 3.57 4.06 18.82
N ALA A 72 4.68 3.53 19.33
CA ALA A 72 6.00 3.85 18.81
C ALA A 72 6.17 3.26 17.40
N PHE A 73 6.95 3.95 16.58
CA PHE A 73 7.34 3.54 15.24
C PHE A 73 8.85 3.76 15.10
N ILE A 74 9.55 2.89 14.38
CA ILE A 74 10.94 3.13 14.01
C ILE A 74 11.21 2.43 12.68
N TYR A 75 12.08 2.99 11.85
CA TYR A 75 12.53 2.37 10.61
C TYR A 75 14.01 2.62 10.38
N VAL A 76 14.65 1.71 9.65
CA VAL A 76 16.02 1.85 9.14
C VAL A 76 16.09 1.27 7.74
N ALA A 77 16.94 1.85 6.90
CA ALA A 77 17.18 1.34 5.55
C ALA A 77 18.68 1.30 5.25
N ARG A 78 19.12 0.27 4.52
CA ARG A 78 20.52 0.10 4.11
C ARG A 78 20.66 -0.59 2.74
N ARG A 79 21.90 -0.59 2.24
CA ARG A 79 22.28 -1.21 0.96
C ARG A 79 22.27 -2.73 0.98
N THR A 80 22.61 -3.33 2.11
CA THR A 80 22.70 -4.79 2.27
C THR A 80 21.41 -5.37 2.85
N PRO A 81 20.98 -6.56 2.41
CA PRO A 81 19.83 -7.24 2.99
C PRO A 81 19.96 -7.44 4.51
N TYR A 82 18.85 -7.43 5.23
CA TYR A 82 18.80 -7.81 6.63
C TYR A 82 18.45 -9.28 6.78
N SER A 83 19.17 -10.01 7.63
CA SER A 83 18.59 -11.17 8.31
C SER A 83 17.57 -10.72 9.37
N ALA A 84 16.73 -11.64 9.84
CA ALA A 84 15.72 -11.32 10.85
C ALA A 84 16.33 -10.80 12.16
N SER A 85 17.44 -11.40 12.61
CA SER A 85 18.14 -10.96 13.83
C SER A 85 18.80 -9.59 13.67
N GLU A 86 19.41 -9.32 12.51
CA GLU A 86 19.97 -8.00 12.22
C GLU A 86 18.91 -6.91 12.09
N ALA A 87 17.74 -7.21 11.53
CA ALA A 87 16.64 -6.26 11.47
C ALA A 87 16.25 -5.81 12.89
N LYS A 88 16.07 -6.78 13.80
CA LYS A 88 15.76 -6.50 15.20
C LYS A 88 16.84 -5.66 15.88
N SER A 89 18.10 -6.08 15.82
CA SER A 89 19.19 -5.35 16.49
C SER A 89 19.40 -3.95 15.91
N SER A 90 19.24 -3.78 14.59
CA SER A 90 19.38 -2.46 13.95
C SER A 90 18.28 -1.49 14.39
N LEU A 91 17.04 -1.97 14.51
CA LEU A 91 15.91 -1.17 15.00
C LEU A 91 16.06 -0.84 16.49
N ASP A 92 16.51 -1.79 17.32
CA ASP A 92 16.80 -1.57 18.74
C ASP A 92 17.92 -0.52 18.92
N ASN A 93 18.98 -0.61 18.12
CA ASN A 93 20.07 0.36 18.15
C ASN A 93 19.62 1.75 17.70
N ALA A 94 18.83 1.85 16.62
CA ALA A 94 18.32 3.14 16.12
C ALA A 94 17.44 3.85 17.16
N ASP A 95 16.57 3.10 17.82
CA ASP A 95 15.69 3.60 18.88
C ASP A 95 16.49 4.13 20.08
N ALA A 96 17.62 3.50 20.41
CA ALA A 96 18.47 3.92 21.53
C ALA A 96 19.33 5.16 21.26
N VAL A 97 19.67 5.46 19.99
CA VAL A 97 20.67 6.49 19.64
C VAL A 97 20.11 7.78 19.06
N ASP A 98 18.96 7.76 18.39
CA ASP A 98 18.47 8.97 17.68
C ASP A 98 17.99 10.04 18.66
N GLY A 99 17.56 9.65 19.88
CA GLY A 99 17.01 10.59 20.87
C GLY A 99 15.73 11.30 20.41
N VAL A 100 15.16 10.84 19.29
CA VAL A 100 13.96 11.37 18.64
C VAL A 100 12.82 10.40 18.86
N THR A 101 11.67 10.92 19.27
CA THR A 101 10.45 10.15 19.45
C THR A 101 9.70 10.04 18.13
N TYR A 102 9.57 8.81 17.63
CA TYR A 102 8.75 8.49 16.47
C TYR A 102 7.51 7.71 16.87
N THR A 103 6.35 8.14 16.39
CA THR A 103 5.07 7.48 16.66
C THR A 103 4.23 7.33 15.40
N PHE A 104 3.17 6.52 15.46
CA PHE A 104 2.22 6.38 14.36
C PHE A 104 0.77 6.54 14.80
N ARG A 105 -0.04 7.05 13.88
CA ARG A 105 -1.50 7.19 14.02
C ARG A 105 -2.19 6.60 12.81
N LEU A 106 -3.32 5.93 13.03
CA LEU A 106 -4.25 5.55 11.97
C LEU A 106 -5.48 6.46 12.01
N GLN A 107 -5.89 6.96 10.85
CA GLN A 107 -7.09 7.77 10.65
C GLN A 107 -7.82 7.27 9.40
N GLY A 108 -8.84 6.44 9.58
CA GLY A 108 -9.51 5.78 8.44
C GLY A 108 -8.53 4.85 7.70
N ASP A 109 -8.30 5.10 6.42
CA ASP A 109 -7.32 4.38 5.60
C ASP A 109 -5.91 4.99 5.67
N GLN A 110 -5.69 6.07 6.42
CA GLN A 110 -4.42 6.78 6.46
C GLN A 110 -3.55 6.35 7.64
N LEU A 111 -2.30 5.98 7.35
CA LEU A 111 -1.21 5.86 8.31
C LEU A 111 -0.41 7.15 8.30
N ILE A 112 -0.30 7.81 9.46
CA ILE A 112 0.46 9.04 9.65
C ILE A 112 1.62 8.73 10.58
N LEU A 113 2.84 9.03 10.13
CA LEU A 113 4.07 8.90 10.91
C LEU A 113 4.44 10.27 11.48
N LEU A 114 4.74 10.29 12.77
CA LEU A 114 5.05 11.51 13.52
C LEU A 114 6.46 11.45 14.07
N ARG A 115 7.15 12.58 14.02
CA ARG A 115 8.46 12.85 14.62
C ARG A 115 8.27 13.98 15.62
N GLU A 116 8.59 13.75 16.89
CA GLU A 116 8.36 14.73 17.96
C GLU A 116 6.91 15.27 17.97
N GLY A 117 5.94 14.36 17.78
CA GLY A 117 4.51 14.70 17.72
C GLY A 117 4.05 15.41 16.44
N THR A 118 4.95 15.74 15.51
CA THR A 118 4.64 16.43 14.24
C THR A 118 4.58 15.43 13.08
N PRO A 119 3.53 15.41 12.24
CA PRO A 119 3.48 14.58 11.05
C PRO A 119 4.64 14.88 10.08
N PHE A 120 5.36 13.86 9.64
CA PHE A 120 6.44 14.02 8.64
C PHE A 120 6.23 13.15 7.38
N GLU A 121 5.56 12.01 7.51
CA GLU A 121 5.24 11.12 6.40
C GLU A 121 3.82 10.54 6.57
N GLY A 122 3.17 10.21 5.46
CA GLY A 122 1.81 9.69 5.48
C GLY A 122 1.48 8.85 4.25
N PHE A 123 0.69 7.81 4.46
CA PHE A 123 0.33 6.81 3.46
C PHE A 123 -1.14 6.43 3.57
N ARG A 124 -1.76 6.05 2.45
CA ARG A 124 -2.87 5.09 2.49
C ARG A 124 -2.31 3.72 2.85
N CYS A 125 -2.94 3.06 3.81
CA CYS A 125 -2.50 1.79 4.37
C CYS A 125 -3.55 0.70 4.13
N ALA A 126 -3.11 -0.39 3.52
CA ALA A 126 -3.94 -1.56 3.30
C ALA A 126 -3.19 -2.87 3.67
N ILE A 127 -3.94 -3.90 4.03
CA ILE A 127 -3.45 -5.28 4.23
C ILE A 127 -4.02 -6.14 3.09
N ALA A 128 -3.15 -6.86 2.39
CA ALA A 128 -3.55 -7.81 1.35
C ALA A 128 -4.35 -8.97 1.95
N VAL A 129 -5.53 -9.27 1.42
CA VAL A 129 -6.40 -10.34 1.95
C VAL A 129 -6.25 -11.67 1.20
N LYS A 130 -5.58 -11.64 0.04
CA LYS A 130 -5.26 -12.81 -0.78
C LYS A 130 -3.91 -12.61 -1.47
N ASP A 131 -3.32 -13.70 -1.95
CA ASP A 131 -2.14 -13.64 -2.80
C ASP A 131 -2.48 -13.05 -4.17
N GLY A 132 -1.55 -12.31 -4.76
CA GLY A 132 -1.75 -11.71 -6.08
C GLY A 132 -0.52 -10.99 -6.61
N GLY A 133 -0.10 -11.33 -7.83
CA GLY A 133 1.12 -10.79 -8.42
C GLY A 133 2.34 -11.06 -7.52
N GLN A 134 2.94 -9.99 -6.99
CA GLN A 134 4.07 -10.08 -6.05
C GLN A 134 3.70 -9.84 -4.58
N MET A 135 2.41 -9.60 -4.29
CA MET A 135 1.89 -9.53 -2.92
C MET A 135 1.52 -10.92 -2.42
N LYS A 136 1.78 -11.15 -1.13
CA LYS A 136 1.25 -12.26 -0.36
C LYS A 136 0.15 -11.77 0.58
N ARG A 137 -0.79 -12.65 0.92
CA ARG A 137 -1.78 -12.41 1.96
C ARG A 137 -1.07 -11.99 3.26
N GLY A 138 -1.55 -10.91 3.86
CA GLY A 138 -0.97 -10.33 5.06
C GLY A 138 0.14 -9.30 4.80
N ASP A 139 0.62 -9.15 3.56
CA ASP A 139 1.51 -8.04 3.23
C ASP A 139 0.79 -6.70 3.45
N MET A 140 1.52 -5.74 4.01
CA MET A 140 1.06 -4.37 4.17
C MET A 140 1.45 -3.56 2.93
N VAL A 141 0.50 -2.81 2.39
CA VAL A 141 0.69 -1.93 1.23
C VAL A 141 0.58 -0.49 1.71
N LEU A 142 1.68 0.25 1.58
CA LEU A 142 1.74 1.68 1.87
C LEU A 142 1.80 2.44 0.55
N THR A 143 0.80 3.26 0.27
CA THR A 143 0.76 4.12 -0.92
C THR A 143 0.82 5.56 -0.48
N ASN A 144 1.67 6.38 -1.10
CA ASN A 144 1.75 7.79 -0.76
C ASN A 144 0.38 8.49 -0.87
N LEU A 145 0.14 9.46 0.01
CA LEU A 145 -1.07 10.28 -0.05
C LEU A 145 -1.13 11.12 -1.34
N PRO A 146 -2.32 11.56 -1.78
CA PRO A 146 -2.46 12.46 -2.93
C PRO A 146 -1.53 13.68 -2.84
N ASN A 147 -1.09 14.18 -4.00
CA ASN A 147 -0.13 15.30 -4.13
C ASN A 147 1.30 15.00 -3.64
N ARG A 148 1.66 13.73 -3.44
CA ARG A 148 3.03 13.26 -3.22
C ARG A 148 3.50 12.42 -4.42
N PRO A 149 4.81 12.15 -4.55
CA PRO A 149 5.31 11.18 -5.51
C PRO A 149 4.53 9.88 -5.48
N ASP A 150 4.07 9.40 -6.64
CA ASP A 150 3.39 8.11 -6.70
C ASP A 150 4.38 7.02 -6.27
N LEU A 151 4.13 6.44 -5.10
CA LEU A 151 5.00 5.47 -4.47
C LEU A 151 4.13 4.44 -3.77
N ARG A 152 4.36 3.19 -4.09
CA ARG A 152 3.75 2.03 -3.46
C ARG A 152 4.82 1.14 -2.88
N ARG A 153 4.76 0.91 -1.58
CA ARG A 153 5.63 -0.01 -0.83
C ARG A 153 4.82 -1.23 -0.42
N ILE A 154 5.34 -2.42 -0.73
CA ILE A 154 4.83 -3.69 -0.20
C ILE A 154 5.78 -4.10 0.91
N GLN A 155 5.24 -4.24 2.11
CA GLN A 155 5.94 -4.55 3.34
C GLN A 155 5.50 -5.94 3.79
N ARG A 156 6.46 -6.80 4.11
CA ARG A 156 6.22 -8.18 4.56
C ARG A 156 6.56 -8.32 6.02
N LYS A 157 5.67 -8.96 6.79
CA LYS A 157 5.91 -9.18 8.21
C LYS A 157 7.10 -10.13 8.39
N LEU A 158 8.04 -9.74 9.25
CA LEU A 158 9.10 -10.61 9.72
C LEU A 158 8.55 -11.42 10.90
N ASN A 159 8.54 -12.74 10.74
CA ASN A 159 8.15 -13.69 11.79
C ASN A 159 9.35 -14.07 12.64
#